data_AF-A0A973D8R1-F1
#
_entry.id   AF-A0A973D8R1-F1
#
_cell.length_a   1.000
_cell.length_b   1.000
_cell.length_c   1.000
_cell.angle_alpha   90.00
_cell.angle_beta   90.00
_cell.angle_gamma   90.00
#
_symmetry.space_group_name_H-M   'P 1'
#
loop_
_entity.id
_entity.type
_entity.pdbx_description
1 polymer ?
#
loop_
_entity_poly.entity_id
_entity_poly.type
_entity_poly.pdbx_seq_one_letter_code
_entity_poly.pdbx_strand_id
1 'polypeptide(L)'
;KKGWAAQLLKAQRKDGGWRLVDLGAGQWKRPEDVAEQMPSDAYATAFSIFVVRQAGVPADHPQLATGLEWLRKNQRESGRWFVRSPKRDGKHYISHAATMFAVMAFTSCGEDL
;
A
#
# COMPACT_ATOMS: atom_id res chain seq x y z
N LYS A 1 -11.23 -8.30 18.85
CA LYS A 1 -11.16 -8.77 17.45
C LYS A 1 -10.64 -7.72 16.42
N LYS A 2 -10.10 -6.54 16.80
CA LYS A 2 -9.62 -5.50 15.84
C LYS A 2 -8.17 -4.99 16.03
N GLY A 3 -7.34 -5.66 16.84
CA GLY A 3 -5.99 -5.16 17.18
C GLY A 3 -5.08 -4.98 15.97
N TRP A 4 -5.17 -5.86 14.98
CA TRP A 4 -4.33 -5.81 13.78
C TRP A 4 -4.61 -4.59 12.90
N ALA A 5 -5.86 -4.11 12.83
CA ALA A 5 -6.20 -2.96 11.98
C ALA A 5 -5.58 -1.67 12.55
N ALA A 6 -5.61 -1.50 13.87
CA ALA A 6 -4.94 -0.40 14.55
C ALA A 6 -3.41 -0.50 14.42
N GLN A 7 -2.84 -1.72 14.48
CA GLN A 7 -1.41 -1.92 14.23
C GLN A 7 -1.02 -1.55 12.80
N LEU A 8 -1.86 -1.91 11.82
CA LEU A 8 -1.63 -1.59 10.42
C LEU A 8 -1.70 -0.08 10.18
N LEU A 9 -2.71 0.60 10.74
CA LEU A 9 -2.78 2.06 10.74
C LEU A 9 -1.53 2.69 11.37
N LYS A 10 -1.08 2.19 12.53
CA LYS A 10 0.15 2.67 13.18
C LYS A 10 1.41 2.47 12.33
N ALA A 11 1.42 1.49 11.42
CA ALA A 11 2.55 1.24 10.52
C ALA A 11 2.63 2.21 9.33
N GLN A 12 1.67 3.13 9.17
CA GLN A 12 1.73 4.15 8.12
C GLN A 12 3.00 5.01 8.28
N ARG A 13 3.67 5.29 7.17
CA ARG A 13 4.86 6.13 7.14
C ARG A 13 4.48 7.61 7.02
N LYS A 14 5.46 8.48 7.30
CA LYS A 14 5.27 9.95 7.27
C LYS A 14 4.84 10.50 5.90
N ASP A 15 5.12 9.78 4.82
CA ASP A 15 4.70 10.16 3.47
C ASP A 15 3.23 9.78 3.18
N GLY A 16 2.55 9.07 4.09
CA GLY A 16 1.18 8.58 3.91
C GLY A 16 1.13 7.15 3.35
N GLY A 17 2.25 6.58 2.93
CA GLY A 17 2.29 5.24 2.37
C GLY A 17 2.60 4.13 3.39
N TRP A 18 2.53 2.90 2.91
CA TRP A 18 3.01 1.70 3.59
C TRP A 18 4.03 0.99 2.72
N ARG A 19 4.87 0.15 3.33
CA ARG A 19 5.89 -0.64 2.63
C ARG A 19 5.69 -2.14 2.79
N LEU A 20 5.88 -2.89 1.71
CA LEU A 20 5.65 -4.33 1.62
C LEU A 20 6.51 -5.12 2.62
N VAL A 21 7.74 -4.66 2.84
CA VAL A 21 8.66 -5.29 3.78
C VAL A 21 8.14 -5.28 5.22
N ASP A 22 7.34 -4.27 5.62
CA ASP A 22 6.71 -4.26 6.95
C ASP A 22 5.59 -5.29 7.06
N LEU A 23 4.79 -5.43 6.01
CA LEU A 23 3.73 -6.44 5.95
C LEU A 23 4.30 -7.86 5.99
N GLY A 24 5.51 -8.03 5.46
CA GLY A 24 6.28 -9.27 5.46
C GLY A 24 7.19 -9.47 6.67
N ALA A 25 7.04 -8.69 7.75
CA ALA A 25 7.90 -8.78 8.94
C ALA A 25 9.41 -8.74 8.63
N GLY A 26 9.82 -7.89 7.68
CA GLY A 26 11.22 -7.74 7.25
C GLY A 26 11.66 -8.72 6.16
N GLN A 27 10.88 -9.75 5.85
CA GLN A 27 11.30 -10.86 4.98
C GLN A 27 10.97 -10.65 3.50
N TRP A 28 10.00 -9.79 3.18
CA TRP A 28 9.55 -9.56 1.80
C TRP A 28 10.42 -8.52 1.09
N LYS A 29 11.69 -8.87 0.92
CA LYS A 29 12.71 -8.06 0.24
C LYS A 29 13.70 -8.95 -0.51
N ARG A 30 14.44 -8.39 -1.45
CA ARG A 30 15.53 -9.13 -2.10
C ARG A 30 16.74 -9.21 -1.17
N PRO A 31 17.65 -10.19 -1.35
CA PRO A 31 18.83 -10.34 -0.49
C PRO A 31 19.68 -9.06 -0.39
N GLU A 32 19.81 -8.31 -1.47
CA GLU A 32 20.58 -7.08 -1.57
C GLU A 32 19.88 -5.83 -1.00
N ASP A 33 18.57 -5.89 -0.75
CA ASP A 33 17.83 -4.74 -0.24
C ASP A 33 18.04 -4.54 1.27
N VAL A 34 18.19 -3.28 1.69
CA VAL A 34 18.18 -2.88 3.10
C VAL A 34 16.76 -2.43 3.48
N ALA A 35 16.10 -3.15 4.39
CA ALA A 35 14.67 -2.96 4.69
C ALA A 35 14.34 -1.53 5.14
N GLU A 36 15.20 -0.96 5.97
CA GLU A 36 15.09 0.39 6.54
C GLU A 36 15.07 1.49 5.47
N GLN A 37 15.75 1.24 4.35
CA GLN A 37 15.92 2.17 3.24
C GLN A 37 14.82 2.03 2.18
N MET A 38 13.99 0.99 2.25
CA MET A 38 12.93 0.79 1.28
C MET A 38 11.81 1.83 1.45
N PRO A 39 11.38 2.49 0.35
CA PRO A 39 10.29 3.46 0.39
C PRO A 39 8.94 2.76 0.57
N SER A 40 7.90 3.57 0.80
CA SER A 40 6.52 3.13 0.63
C SER A 40 6.28 2.63 -0.80
N ASP A 41 5.38 1.67 -0.96
CA ASP A 41 5.00 1.14 -2.26
C ASP A 41 3.48 1.03 -2.41
N ALA A 42 3.04 1.00 -3.66
CA ALA A 42 1.62 1.06 -3.98
C ALA A 42 0.84 -0.20 -3.60
N TYR A 43 1.49 -1.38 -3.61
CA TYR A 43 0.81 -2.60 -3.18
C TYR A 43 0.50 -2.50 -1.69
N ALA A 44 1.51 -2.23 -0.87
CA ALA A 44 1.33 -2.17 0.57
C ALA A 44 0.38 -1.03 0.97
N THR A 45 0.49 0.13 0.32
CA THR A 45 -0.39 1.28 0.58
C THR A 45 -1.84 0.96 0.26
N ALA A 46 -2.12 0.51 -0.97
CA ALA A 46 -3.48 0.22 -1.40
C ALA A 46 -4.09 -0.99 -0.66
N PHE A 47 -3.31 -2.05 -0.46
CA PHE A 47 -3.74 -3.20 0.33
C PHE A 47 -4.13 -2.79 1.74
N SER A 48 -3.29 -1.97 2.41
CA SER A 48 -3.54 -1.55 3.79
C SER A 48 -4.83 -0.74 3.92
N ILE A 49 -5.05 0.23 3.03
CA ILE A 49 -6.29 1.01 2.99
C ILE A 49 -7.49 0.10 2.80
N PHE A 50 -7.44 -0.78 1.81
CA PHE A 50 -8.55 -1.69 1.51
C PHE A 50 -8.89 -2.60 2.69
N VAL A 51 -7.90 -3.26 3.31
CA VAL A 51 -8.20 -4.23 4.38
C VAL A 51 -8.70 -3.57 5.67
N VAL A 52 -8.24 -2.36 6.01
CA VAL A 52 -8.78 -1.65 7.19
C VAL A 52 -10.18 -1.12 6.93
N ARG A 53 -10.51 -0.73 5.69
CA ARG A 53 -11.90 -0.44 5.27
C ARG A 53 -12.79 -1.67 5.45
N GLN A 54 -12.33 -2.85 5.04
CA GLN A 54 -13.07 -4.10 5.28
C GLN A 54 -13.18 -4.46 6.78
N ALA A 55 -12.27 -3.99 7.63
CA ALA A 55 -12.36 -4.12 9.09
C ALA A 55 -13.31 -3.11 9.77
N GLY A 56 -13.94 -2.24 8.98
CA GLY A 56 -14.89 -1.23 9.43
C GLY A 56 -14.25 0.08 9.90
N VAL A 57 -13.01 0.39 9.49
CA VAL A 57 -12.45 1.74 9.67
C VAL A 57 -13.20 2.69 8.73
N PRO A 58 -13.74 3.84 9.21
CA PRO A 58 -14.45 4.81 8.38
C PRO A 58 -13.62 5.35 7.21
N ALA A 59 -14.28 5.72 6.10
CA ALA A 59 -13.62 6.23 4.90
C ALA A 59 -12.97 7.62 5.13
N ASP A 60 -13.54 8.42 6.01
CA ASP A 60 -13.07 9.75 6.42
C ASP A 60 -11.93 9.71 7.46
N HIS A 61 -11.44 8.52 7.80
CA HIS A 61 -10.32 8.38 8.73
C HIS A 61 -9.06 9.06 8.16
N PRO A 62 -8.38 9.94 8.92
CA PRO A 62 -7.36 10.84 8.37
C PRO A 62 -6.17 10.11 7.73
N GLN A 63 -5.81 8.93 8.25
CA GLN A 63 -4.75 8.11 7.68
C GLN A 63 -5.13 7.49 6.31
N LEU A 64 -6.42 7.28 6.04
CA LEU A 64 -6.84 6.81 4.72
C LEU A 64 -6.75 7.94 3.71
N ALA A 65 -7.15 9.16 4.08
CA ALA A 65 -7.01 10.33 3.22
C ALA A 65 -5.56 10.55 2.76
N THR A 66 -4.58 10.49 3.68
CA THR A 66 -3.16 10.63 3.33
C THR A 66 -2.63 9.46 2.50
N GLY A 67 -3.15 8.25 2.72
CA GLY A 67 -2.83 7.07 1.90
C GLY A 67 -3.38 7.17 0.48
N LEU A 68 -4.60 7.65 0.30
CA LEU A 68 -5.20 7.88 -1.02
C LEU A 68 -4.48 9.02 -1.75
N GLU A 69 -4.09 10.08 -1.06
CA GLU A 69 -3.25 11.15 -1.63
C GLU A 69 -1.89 10.61 -2.09
N TRP A 70 -1.25 9.73 -1.30
CA TRP A 70 -0.02 9.06 -1.72
C TRP A 70 -0.24 8.25 -2.98
N LEU A 71 -1.34 7.49 -3.09
CA LEU A 71 -1.66 6.72 -4.30
C LEU A 71 -1.84 7.64 -5.51
N ARG A 72 -2.59 8.74 -5.40
CA ARG A 72 -2.75 9.72 -6.50
C ARG A 72 -1.41 10.25 -7.00
N LYS A 73 -0.52 10.65 -6.07
CA LYS A 73 0.80 11.19 -6.41
C LYS A 73 1.73 10.16 -7.07
N ASN A 74 1.51 8.86 -6.83
CA ASN A 74 2.37 7.78 -7.30
C ASN A 74 1.75 6.96 -8.45
N GLN A 75 0.60 7.38 -8.99
CA GLN A 75 0.07 6.82 -10.22
C GLN A 75 0.97 7.21 -11.39
N ARG A 76 1.31 6.25 -12.25
CA ARG A 76 2.05 6.54 -13.49
C ARG A 76 1.10 7.05 -14.57
N GLU A 77 1.64 7.71 -15.59
CA GLU A 77 0.89 8.16 -16.78
C GLU A 77 0.05 7.04 -17.42
N SER A 78 0.54 5.80 -17.38
CA SER A 78 -0.21 4.62 -17.83
C SER A 78 -1.48 4.29 -17.03
N GLY A 79 -1.79 5.03 -15.95
CA GLY A 79 -2.86 4.74 -14.99
C GLY A 79 -2.52 3.64 -13.97
N ARG A 80 -1.39 2.95 -14.14
CA ARG A 80 -0.96 1.83 -13.28
C ARG A 80 -0.11 2.29 -12.11
N TRP A 81 -0.09 1.46 -11.07
CA TRP A 81 0.86 1.58 -9.97
C TRP A 81 1.96 0.51 -10.09
N PHE A 82 3.19 0.97 -10.18
CA PHE A 82 4.35 0.08 -10.27
C PHE A 82 4.86 -0.30 -8.87
N VAL A 83 5.21 -1.57 -8.73
CA VAL A 83 5.91 -2.09 -7.55
C VAL A 83 7.06 -2.99 -8.02
N ARG A 84 8.27 -2.69 -7.53
CA ARG A 84 9.44 -3.52 -7.80
C ARG A 84 9.27 -4.88 -7.09
N SER A 85 9.58 -5.98 -7.76
CA SER A 85 9.29 -7.32 -7.25
C SER A 85 10.21 -7.68 -6.08
N PRO A 86 9.70 -8.09 -4.90
CA PRO A 86 10.53 -8.39 -3.73
C PRO A 86 11.38 -9.66 -3.89
N LYS A 87 11.24 -10.44 -4.98
CA LYS A 87 11.93 -11.72 -5.16
C LYS A 87 12.97 -11.73 -6.29
N ARG A 88 12.61 -11.24 -7.47
CA ARG A 88 13.47 -11.18 -8.66
C ARG A 88 13.16 -9.92 -9.44
N ASP A 89 14.19 -9.19 -9.82
CA ASP A 89 14.07 -7.98 -10.63
C ASP A 89 13.86 -8.37 -12.10
N GLY A 90 12.64 -8.22 -12.60
CA GLY A 90 12.31 -8.64 -13.96
C GLY A 90 10.82 -8.60 -14.24
N LYS A 91 10.05 -9.55 -13.69
CA LYS A 91 8.65 -9.73 -14.11
C LYS A 91 7.61 -8.87 -13.37
N HIS A 92 7.98 -8.18 -12.28
CA HIS A 92 7.17 -7.16 -11.58
C HIS A 92 5.65 -7.41 -11.43
N TYR A 93 5.22 -8.68 -11.35
CA TYR A 93 3.80 -9.06 -11.40
C TYR A 93 2.96 -8.46 -10.28
N ILE A 94 3.58 -8.18 -9.14
CA ILE A 94 2.97 -7.48 -8.02
C ILE A 94 2.40 -6.10 -8.41
N SER A 95 2.88 -5.47 -9.49
CA SER A 95 2.31 -4.23 -10.01
C SER A 95 0.86 -4.39 -10.49
N HIS A 96 0.47 -5.58 -10.99
CA HIS A 96 -0.92 -5.84 -11.35
C HIS A 96 -1.82 -5.90 -10.10
N ALA A 97 -1.36 -6.59 -9.06
CA ALA A 97 -2.04 -6.62 -7.78
C ALA A 97 -2.12 -5.22 -7.17
N ALA A 98 -1.03 -4.44 -7.20
CA ALA A 98 -1.00 -3.06 -6.73
C ALA A 98 -2.05 -2.19 -7.44
N THR A 99 -2.14 -2.31 -8.77
CA THR A 99 -3.15 -1.57 -9.56
C THR A 99 -4.56 -1.99 -9.18
N MET A 100 -4.83 -3.29 -9.04
CA MET A 100 -6.15 -3.79 -8.62
C MET A 100 -6.51 -3.30 -7.21
N PHE A 101 -5.59 -3.39 -6.26
CA PHE A 101 -5.82 -2.90 -4.90
C PHE A 101 -5.99 -1.39 -4.85
N ALA A 102 -5.30 -0.63 -5.70
CA ALA A 102 -5.47 0.83 -5.76
C ALA A 102 -6.90 1.18 -6.14
N VAL A 103 -7.44 0.56 -7.20
CA VAL A 103 -8.86 0.72 -7.60
C VAL A 103 -9.78 0.36 -6.43
N MET A 104 -9.57 -0.80 -5.81
CA MET A 104 -10.40 -1.24 -4.67
C MET A 104 -10.30 -0.28 -3.47
N ALA A 105 -9.14 0.30 -3.21
CA ALA A 105 -8.93 1.25 -2.13
C ALA A 105 -9.76 2.52 -2.36
N PHE A 106 -9.65 3.14 -3.53
CA PHE A 106 -10.45 4.31 -3.91
C PHE A 106 -11.95 4.02 -3.83
N THR A 107 -12.42 2.93 -4.48
CA THR A 107 -13.83 2.54 -4.46
C THR A 107 -14.34 2.25 -3.05
N SER A 108 -13.55 1.57 -2.21
CA SER A 108 -13.95 1.28 -0.82
C SER A 108 -14.08 2.54 0.04
N CYS A 109 -13.41 3.63 -0.34
CA CYS A 109 -13.51 4.93 0.32
C CYS A 109 -14.55 5.85 -0.33
N GLY A 110 -15.25 5.41 -1.39
CA GLY A 110 -16.21 6.22 -2.11
C GLY A 110 -15.58 7.32 -2.96
N GLU A 111 -14.32 7.14 -3.35
CA GLU A 111 -13.59 8.07 -4.21
C GLU A 111 -13.47 7.50 -5.63
N ASP A 112 -13.63 8.38 -6.61
CA ASP A 112 -13.36 8.07 -8.01
C ASP A 112 -11.88 8.35 -8.36
N LEU A 113 -11.40 7.61 -9.36
CA LEU A 113 -10.03 7.67 -9.90
C LEU A 113 -9.82 8.85 -10.84
#